data_AF-A0A936NHS2-F1
#
_entry.id   AF-A0A936NHS2-F1
#
_cell.length_a   1.000
_cell.length_b   1.000
_cell.length_c   1.000
_cell.angle_alpha   90.00
_cell.angle_beta   90.00
_cell.angle_gamma   90.00
#
_symmetry.space_group_name_H-M   'P 1'
#
loop_
_entity.id
_entity.type
_entity.pdbx_description
1 polymer ?
#
loop_
_entity_poly.entity_id
_entity_poly.type
_entity_poly.pdbx_seq_one_letter_code
_entity_poly.pdbx_strand_id
1 'polypeptide(L)'
;MSFRSPALNASPRKVMTLIRRHQAQRKLQKAVARGLIKKPTRYQRCRKSFPKPRLQGHHHRGYKNPLDVKWYCQACHYKQHSPRFQANAEYRQRLRLDGLIGH
;
A
#
# COMPACT_ATOMS: atom_id res chain seq x y z
N MET A 1 -31.98 -34.68 9.02
CA MET A 1 -30.94 -34.12 8.14
C MET A 1 -31.00 -32.60 8.24
N SER A 2 -30.04 -31.97 8.91
CA SER A 2 -30.11 -30.53 9.24
C SER A 2 -29.13 -29.77 8.36
N PHE A 3 -29.66 -29.05 7.36
CA PHE A 3 -28.89 -28.21 6.46
C PHE A 3 -28.49 -26.93 7.19
N ARG A 4 -27.21 -26.81 7.55
CA ARG A 4 -26.65 -25.54 8.03
C ARG A 4 -26.29 -24.68 6.82
N SER A 5 -27.13 -23.68 6.53
CA SER A 5 -26.81 -22.60 5.61
C SER A 5 -25.64 -21.77 6.17
N PRO A 6 -24.59 -21.46 5.38
CA PRO A 6 -23.52 -20.58 5.83
C PRO A 6 -23.97 -19.13 5.71
N ALA A 7 -24.43 -18.56 6.82
CA ALA A 7 -24.63 -17.12 6.92
C ALA A 7 -23.30 -16.40 6.67
N LEU A 8 -23.27 -15.54 5.65
CA LEU A 8 -22.17 -14.66 5.28
C LEU A 8 -21.94 -13.63 6.39
N ASN A 9 -21.19 -14.03 7.43
CA ASN A 9 -20.78 -13.15 8.53
C ASN A 9 -19.64 -12.21 8.09
N ALA A 10 -19.98 -11.15 7.36
CA ALA A 10 -19.08 -10.03 7.18
C ALA A 10 -18.98 -9.21 8.49
N SER A 11 -17.98 -9.52 9.31
CA SER A 11 -17.70 -8.83 10.59
C SER A 11 -17.70 -7.28 10.43
N PRO A 12 -18.35 -6.52 11.32
CA PRO A 12 -18.43 -5.04 11.27
C PRO A 12 -17.07 -4.34 11.15
N ARG A 13 -16.01 -4.97 11.70
CA ARG A 13 -14.63 -4.48 11.59
C ARG A 13 -14.12 -4.44 10.15
N LYS A 14 -14.57 -5.34 9.27
CA LYS A 14 -14.19 -5.40 7.85
C LYS A 14 -14.84 -4.27 7.03
N VAL A 15 -16.08 -3.88 7.33
CA VAL A 15 -16.79 -2.80 6.63
C VAL A 15 -16.18 -1.42 6.97
N MET A 16 -15.84 -1.20 8.25
CA MET A 16 -15.22 0.05 8.72
C MET A 16 -13.86 0.32 8.07
N THR A 17 -13.09 -0.73 7.75
CA THR A 17 -11.81 -0.62 7.05
C THR A 17 -11.94 -0.25 5.57
N LEU A 18 -13.04 -0.63 4.90
CA LEU A 18 -13.28 -0.31 3.49
C LEU A 18 -13.62 1.17 3.30
N ILE A 19 -14.46 1.75 4.17
CA ILE A 19 -14.82 3.17 4.13
C ILE A 19 -13.57 4.04 4.33
N ARG A 20 -12.73 3.70 5.31
CA ARG A 20 -11.48 4.43 5.60
C ARG A 20 -10.48 4.37 4.44
N ARG A 21 -10.36 3.21 3.77
CA ARG A 21 -9.52 3.07 2.57
C ARG A 21 -9.95 4.02 1.47
N HIS A 22 -11.25 4.05 1.18
CA HIS A 22 -11.78 4.89 0.11
C HIS A 22 -11.59 6.39 0.42
N GLN A 23 -11.86 6.81 1.65
CA GLN A 23 -11.63 8.19 2.09
C GLN A 23 -10.14 8.57 2.00
N ALA A 24 -9.23 7.68 2.42
CA ALA A 24 -7.80 7.92 2.35
C ALA A 24 -7.32 8.06 0.90
N GLN A 25 -7.82 7.23 -0.01
CA GLN A 25 -7.53 7.32 -1.44
C GLN A 25 -8.02 8.66 -2.03
N ARG A 26 -9.26 9.07 -1.74
CA ARG A 26 -9.78 10.36 -2.23
C ARG A 26 -8.99 11.54 -1.68
N LYS A 27 -8.64 11.52 -0.39
CA LYS A 27 -7.82 12.58 0.24
C LYS A 27 -6.45 12.69 -0.42
N LEU A 28 -5.78 11.56 -0.66
CA LEU A 28 -4.51 11.53 -1.36
C LEU A 28 -4.63 12.08 -2.79
N GLN A 29 -5.63 11.64 -3.56
CA GLN A 29 -5.86 12.13 -4.93
C GLN A 29 -6.08 13.65 -4.95
N LYS A 30 -6.90 14.18 -4.05
CA LYS A 30 -7.10 15.62 -3.89
C LYS A 30 -5.81 16.36 -3.54
N ALA A 31 -5.01 15.80 -2.62
CA ALA A 31 -3.73 16.40 -2.23
C ALA A 31 -2.72 16.45 -3.39
N VAL A 32 -2.67 15.40 -4.23
CA VAL A 32 -1.85 15.38 -5.44
C VAL A 32 -2.35 16.39 -6.46
N ALA A 33 -3.66 16.42 -6.72
CA ALA A 33 -4.26 17.33 -7.69
C ALA A 33 -4.07 18.80 -7.30
N ARG A 34 -4.12 19.11 -6.00
CA ARG A 34 -3.85 20.44 -5.44
C ARG A 34 -2.36 20.76 -5.29
N GLY A 35 -1.46 19.84 -5.62
CA GLY A 35 -0.01 20.03 -5.47
C GLY A 35 0.52 20.00 -4.03
N LEU A 36 -0.34 19.72 -3.02
CA LEU A 36 0.04 19.59 -1.61
C LEU A 36 1.02 18.42 -1.38
N ILE A 37 0.93 17.38 -2.23
CA ILE A 37 1.88 16.28 -2.26
C ILE A 37 2.45 16.17 -3.66
N LYS A 38 3.77 16.29 -3.77
CA LYS A 38 4.48 16.09 -5.03
C LYS A 38 4.58 14.59 -5.31
N LYS A 39 3.89 14.15 -6.35
CA LYS A 39 4.02 12.80 -6.88
C LYS A 39 5.41 12.65 -7.51
N PRO A 40 6.26 11.73 -7.04
CA PRO A 40 7.60 11.55 -7.59
C PRO A 40 7.50 11.08 -9.05
N THR A 41 8.54 11.35 -9.84
CA THR A 41 8.68 10.86 -11.23
C THR A 41 9.39 9.50 -11.29
N ARG A 42 10.04 9.12 -10.21
CA ARG A 42 10.82 7.89 -10.09
C ARG A 42 10.36 7.09 -8.89
N TYR A 43 10.36 5.77 -9.04
CA TYR A 43 10.00 4.86 -7.98
C TYR A 43 11.22 4.41 -7.18
N GLN A 44 11.08 4.34 -5.85
CA GLN A 44 12.17 4.02 -4.91
C GLN A 44 12.77 2.61 -5.04
N ARG A 45 12.02 1.58 -5.48
CA ARG A 45 12.52 0.17 -5.37
C ARG A 45 12.95 -0.49 -6.68
N CYS A 46 12.25 -0.26 -7.79
CA CYS A 46 12.62 -0.91 -9.06
C CYS A 46 13.48 -0.01 -9.95
N ARG A 47 13.85 1.19 -9.45
CA ARG A 47 14.76 2.17 -10.07
C ARG A 47 14.41 2.59 -11.52
N LYS A 48 13.30 2.09 -12.07
CA LYS A 48 12.78 2.45 -13.39
C LYS A 48 11.97 3.76 -13.28
N SER A 49 12.21 4.67 -14.23
CA SER A 49 11.39 5.86 -14.42
C SER A 49 10.05 5.45 -14.98
N PHE A 50 8.96 5.86 -14.34
CA PHE A 50 7.61 5.66 -14.87
C PHE A 50 6.94 7.01 -15.05
N PRO A 51 6.10 7.18 -16.08
CA PRO A 51 5.23 8.33 -16.16
C PRO A 51 4.44 8.47 -14.85
N LYS A 52 4.34 9.70 -14.33
CA LYS A 52 3.56 10.05 -13.14
C LYS A 52 2.19 9.33 -13.06
N PRO A 53 1.37 9.19 -14.13
CA PRO A 53 0.08 8.49 -14.03
C PRO A 53 0.16 7.03 -13.57
N ARG A 54 1.28 6.33 -13.80
CA ARG A 54 1.43 4.90 -13.50
C ARG A 54 1.89 4.61 -12.06
N LEU A 55 2.22 5.64 -11.29
CA LEU A 55 2.57 5.48 -9.87
C LEU A 55 1.31 5.55 -9.00
N GLN A 56 1.22 4.65 -8.03
CA GLN A 56 0.14 4.50 -7.07
C GLN A 56 0.68 4.72 -5.65
N GLY A 57 -0.09 5.38 -4.80
CA GLY A 57 0.26 5.57 -3.40
C GLY A 57 -0.21 4.39 -2.56
N HIS A 58 0.71 3.78 -1.81
CA HIS A 58 0.45 2.70 -0.88
C HIS A 58 0.47 3.22 0.57
N HIS A 59 -0.65 3.07 1.26
CA HIS A 59 -0.81 3.37 2.68
C HIS A 59 -0.16 2.28 3.53
N HIS A 60 1.09 2.48 3.93
CA HIS A 60 1.90 1.50 4.68
C HIS A 60 1.63 1.49 6.20
N ARG A 61 1.09 2.57 6.76
CA ARG A 61 0.70 2.69 8.19
C ARG A 61 -0.82 2.66 8.39
N GLY A 62 -1.54 2.00 7.49
CA GLY A 62 -3.00 2.02 7.45
C GLY A 62 -3.57 3.38 7.02
N TYR A 63 -4.87 3.57 7.25
CA TYR A 63 -5.63 4.67 6.65
C TYR A 63 -5.85 5.89 7.58
N LYS A 64 -5.28 5.87 8.79
CA LYS A 64 -5.39 6.99 9.74
C LYS A 64 -4.63 8.23 9.25
N ASN A 65 -3.52 8.01 8.53
CA ASN A 65 -2.68 9.05 7.94
C ASN A 65 -2.75 8.95 6.41
N PRO A 66 -3.77 9.53 5.76
CA PRO A 66 -4.07 9.30 4.34
C PRO A 66 -3.03 9.86 3.38
N LEU A 67 -2.17 10.76 3.88
CA LEU A 67 -1.11 11.43 3.13
C LEU A 67 0.27 10.76 3.32
N ASP A 68 0.42 9.90 4.33
CA ASP A 68 1.64 9.12 4.57
C ASP A 68 1.62 7.87 3.68
N VAL A 69 2.06 8.05 2.44
CA VAL A 69 2.08 7.00 1.43
C VAL A 69 3.45 6.81 0.82
N LYS A 70 3.75 5.56 0.48
CA LYS A 70 4.89 5.21 -0.36
C LYS A 70 4.42 5.12 -1.81
N TRP A 71 5.13 5.75 -2.72
CA TRP A 71 4.80 5.70 -4.15
C TRP A 71 5.38 4.45 -4.77
N TYR A 72 4.58 3.73 -5.55
CA TYR A 72 4.93 2.46 -6.19
C TYR A 72 4.45 2.44 -7.64
N CYS A 73 5.17 1.81 -8.56
CA CYS A 73 4.52 1.42 -9.82
C CYS A 73 3.44 0.35 -9.55
N GLN A 74 2.43 0.24 -10.39
CA GLN A 74 1.32 -0.71 -10.21
C GLN A 74 1.79 -2.14 -9.89
N ALA A 75 2.79 -2.67 -10.61
CA ALA A 75 3.32 -4.00 -10.36
C ALA A 75 3.97 -4.14 -8.97
N CYS A 76 4.71 -3.12 -8.52
CA CYS A 76 5.31 -3.12 -7.19
C CYS A 76 4.29 -2.87 -6.08
N HIS A 77 3.26 -2.08 -6.37
CA HIS A 77 2.14 -1.81 -5.49
C HIS A 77 1.38 -3.10 -5.18
N TYR A 78 1.05 -3.87 -6.22
CA TYR A 78 0.44 -5.19 -6.06
C TYR A 78 1.29 -6.14 -5.22
N LYS A 79 2.61 -6.16 -5.48
CA LYS A 79 3.56 -6.93 -4.67
C LYS A 79 3.53 -6.55 -3.19
N GLN A 80 3.36 -5.27 -2.82
CA GLN A 80 3.27 -4.89 -1.40
C GLN A 80 2.03 -5.43 -0.69
N HIS A 81 0.96 -5.76 -1.42
CA HIS A 81 -0.22 -6.41 -0.85
C HIS A 81 -0.09 -7.93 -0.73
N SER A 82 0.97 -8.52 -1.29
CA SER A 82 1.23 -9.95 -1.16
C SER A 82 1.90 -10.26 0.18
N PRO A 83 1.37 -11.19 1.00
CA PRO A 83 1.98 -11.59 2.27
C PRO A 83 3.44 -12.04 2.11
N ARG A 84 3.75 -12.75 1.01
CA ARG A 84 5.11 -13.21 0.67
C ARG A 84 6.10 -12.07 0.51
N PHE A 85 5.64 -10.90 0.07
CA PHE A 85 6.48 -9.72 -0.12
C PHE A 85 6.64 -8.88 1.14
N GLN A 86 5.64 -8.90 2.04
CA GLN A 86 5.70 -8.22 3.35
C GLN A 86 6.73 -8.89 4.25
N ALA A 87 6.68 -10.21 4.39
CA ALA A 87 7.66 -11.00 5.16
C ALA A 87 9.11 -10.81 4.65
N ASN A 88 9.28 -10.66 3.33
CA ASN A 88 10.60 -10.51 2.72
C ASN A 88 11.12 -9.06 2.77
N ALA A 89 10.26 -8.06 2.96
CA ALA A 89 10.67 -6.67 3.09
C ALA A 89 11.33 -6.38 4.46
N GLU A 90 10.74 -6.90 5.53
CA GLU A 90 11.26 -6.76 6.90
C GLU A 90 12.57 -7.52 7.06
N TYR A 91 12.64 -8.76 6.57
CA TYR A 91 13.86 -9.56 6.57
C TYR A 91 15.01 -8.85 5.83
N ARG A 92 14.77 -8.28 4.64
CA ARG A 92 15.82 -7.54 3.90
C ARG A 92 16.23 -6.23 4.58
N GLN A 93 15.31 -5.56 5.27
CA GLN A 93 15.65 -4.35 6.02
C GLN A 93 16.52 -4.70 7.23
N ARG A 94 16.20 -5.81 7.92
CA ARG A 94 17.01 -6.36 9.00
C ARG A 94 18.39 -6.82 8.51
N LEU A 95 18.47 -7.61 7.44
CA LEU A 95 19.76 -8.03 6.85
C LEU A 95 20.64 -6.86 6.40
N ARG A 96 20.06 -5.72 6.00
CA ARG A 96 20.85 -4.50 5.69
C ARG A 96 21.35 -3.79 6.93
N LEU A 97 20.55 -3.72 8.00
CA LEU A 97 20.99 -3.19 9.29
C LEU A 97 22.08 -4.08 9.91
N ASP A 98 21.97 -5.39 9.68
CA ASP A 98 22.94 -6.39 10.12
C ASP A 98 24.18 -6.49 9.18
N GLY A 99 24.26 -5.66 8.12
CA GLY A 99 25.42 -5.57 7.24
C GLY A 99 25.62 -6.74 6.26
N LEU A 100 24.64 -7.63 6.11
CA LEU A 100 24.75 -8.88 5.36
C LEU A 100 24.47 -8.76 3.85
N ILE A 101 24.11 -7.57 3.35
CA ILE A 101 23.87 -7.30 1.92
C ILE A 101 24.39 -5.91 1.54
N GLY A 102 25.23 -5.81 0.50
CA GLY A 102 25.81 -4.56 -0.01
C GLY A 102 24.85 -3.63 -0.78
N HIS A 103 25.27 -2.37 -0.92
CA HIS A 103 24.53 -1.23 -1.49
C HIS A 103 24.23 -1.32 -3.00
#